data_AF-E6KUE3-F1
#
_entry.id   AF-E6KUE3-F1
#
_cell.length_a   1.000
_cell.length_b   1.000
_cell.length_c   1.000
_cell.angle_alpha   90.00
_cell.angle_beta   90.00
_cell.angle_gamma   90.00
#
_symmetry.space_group_name_H-M   'P 1'
#
loop_
_entity.id
_entity.type
_entity.pdbx_description
1 polymer ?
#
loop_
_entity_poly.entity_id
_entity_poly.type
_entity_poly.pdbx_seq_one_letter_code
_entity_poly.pdbx_strand_id
1 'polypeptide(L)'
;MLRHSHRDILDALRTLNLNYSTSDALVYNLVDYFNFRANLIENEIANYLQDADQARLLFEEVAARYTSGYTSQIKHGSETSRIYNVIEGVPTIAPFNKQKGNKRDIDFLTATSNILISHYLQGDSFDADPRKLPVFTDGTTITSSMSRRMDGAYPRCTNPIALWEFKCYYYTTTFGSKISDAVYIADLDGYERYSTKAATGSSVHLSLFIDAYSTWMQQGKSYLCRIIDLLQRGAIDELIVGREVTTAIPEMVEEWRATETFNSKAIDFIL
;
A
#
# COMPACT_ATOMS: atom_id res chain seq x y z
N MET A 1 -7.51 22.87 2.65
CA MET A 1 -6.73 23.45 3.77
C MET A 1 -6.27 22.28 4.63
N LEU A 2 -4.98 22.19 4.98
CA LEU A 2 -4.45 21.05 5.75
C LEU A 2 -4.40 21.30 7.26
N ARG A 3 -4.13 22.55 7.65
CA ARG A 3 -4.06 23.02 9.03
C ARG A 3 -5.32 23.80 9.36
N HIS A 4 -5.82 23.64 10.58
CA HIS A 4 -6.92 24.44 11.09
C HIS A 4 -6.50 25.00 12.44
N SER A 5 -6.63 26.31 12.61
CA SER A 5 -6.38 26.97 13.89
C SER A 5 -7.48 26.64 14.89
N HIS A 6 -7.21 26.92 16.17
CA HIS A 6 -8.21 26.82 17.22
C HIS A 6 -9.48 27.62 16.88
N ARG A 7 -9.32 28.81 16.31
CA ARG A 7 -10.42 29.66 15.87
C ARG A 7 -11.23 29.02 14.75
N ASP A 8 -10.57 28.45 13.74
CA ASP A 8 -11.25 27.81 12.61
C ASP A 8 -12.16 26.66 13.09
N ILE A 9 -11.69 25.87 14.06
CA ILE A 9 -12.46 24.75 14.64
C ILE A 9 -13.66 25.29 15.43
N LEU A 10 -13.48 26.30 16.28
CA LEU A 10 -14.58 26.89 17.03
C LEU A 10 -15.64 27.52 16.11
N ASP A 11 -15.22 28.23 15.08
CA ASP A 11 -16.13 28.84 14.11
C ASP A 11 -16.89 27.78 13.30
N ALA A 12 -16.25 26.64 12.98
CA ALA A 12 -16.92 25.49 12.36
C ALA A 12 -17.97 24.85 13.29
N LEU A 13 -17.65 24.64 14.56
CA LEU A 13 -18.59 24.07 15.55
C LEU A 13 -19.82 24.96 15.77
N ARG A 14 -19.61 26.28 15.87
CA ARG A 14 -20.70 27.28 15.94
C ARG A 14 -21.61 27.21 14.73
N THR A 15 -21.02 27.13 13.53
CA THR A 15 -21.76 27.02 12.27
C THR A 15 -22.65 25.79 12.24
N LEU A 16 -22.23 24.69 12.87
CA LEU A 16 -22.98 23.44 12.97
C LEU A 16 -24.00 23.42 14.12
N ASN A 17 -24.17 24.52 14.87
CA ASN A 17 -24.99 24.59 16.09
C ASN A 17 -24.64 23.52 17.14
N LEU A 18 -23.39 23.05 17.15
CA LEU A 18 -22.91 22.09 18.13
C LEU A 18 -22.48 22.84 19.40
N ASN A 19 -23.11 22.51 20.52
CA ASN A 19 -22.86 23.16 21.79
C ASN A 19 -21.51 22.67 22.35
N TYR A 20 -20.53 23.57 22.46
CA TYR A 20 -19.19 23.25 22.92
C TYR A 20 -19.17 23.23 24.46
N SER A 21 -19.49 22.10 25.07
CA SER A 21 -18.93 21.78 26.40
C SER A 21 -17.57 21.07 26.27
N THR A 22 -17.05 20.94 25.04
CA THR A 22 -15.73 20.41 24.74
C THR A 22 -14.70 21.23 25.50
N SER A 23 -13.92 20.56 26.35
CA SER A 23 -12.77 21.18 26.99
C SER A 23 -11.85 21.76 25.91
N ASP A 24 -11.27 22.94 26.16
CA ASP A 24 -10.30 23.55 25.24
C ASP A 24 -9.21 22.55 24.83
N ALA A 25 -8.87 21.61 25.71
CA ALA A 25 -7.96 20.50 25.45
C ALA A 25 -8.31 19.65 24.21
N LEU A 26 -9.59 19.35 23.95
CA LEU A 26 -9.99 18.59 22.75
C LEU A 26 -9.76 19.39 21.47
N VAL A 27 -10.03 20.70 21.50
CA VAL A 27 -9.79 21.57 20.35
C VAL A 27 -8.28 21.68 20.10
N TYR A 28 -7.46 21.85 21.14
CA TYR A 28 -6.00 21.85 21.00
C TYR A 28 -5.47 20.53 20.43
N ASN A 29 -5.96 19.38 20.89
CA ASN A 29 -5.57 18.08 20.32
C ASN A 29 -5.88 17.97 18.82
N LEU A 30 -7.03 18.51 18.37
CA LEU A 30 -7.36 18.55 16.95
C LEU A 30 -6.44 19.46 16.15
N VAL A 31 -6.11 20.65 16.69
CA VAL A 31 -5.14 21.56 16.07
C VAL A 31 -3.78 20.87 15.92
N ASP A 32 -3.29 20.24 17.00
CA ASP A 32 -2.02 19.54 17.02
C ASP A 32 -1.99 18.39 16.01
N TYR A 33 -3.06 17.58 15.94
CA TYR A 33 -3.17 16.51 14.97
C TYR A 33 -3.19 17.02 13.51
N PHE A 34 -3.93 18.11 13.23
CA PHE A 34 -3.94 18.70 11.89
C PHE A 34 -2.58 19.28 11.50
N ASN A 35 -1.86 19.87 12.45
CA ASN A 35 -0.50 20.36 12.22
C ASN A 35 0.49 19.22 11.98
N PHE A 36 0.45 18.18 12.80
CA PHE A 36 1.23 16.96 12.63
C PHE A 36 1.01 16.37 11.23
N ARG A 37 -0.25 16.09 10.87
CA ARG A 37 -0.61 15.50 9.59
C ARG A 37 -0.19 16.38 8.40
N ALA A 38 -0.37 17.70 8.51
CA ALA A 38 0.05 18.61 7.46
C ALA A 38 1.58 18.63 7.30
N ASN A 39 2.34 18.60 8.40
CA ASN A 39 3.79 18.54 8.36
C ASN A 39 4.29 17.22 7.75
N LEU A 40 3.70 16.08 8.14
CA LEU A 40 4.02 14.78 7.56
C LEU A 40 3.78 14.77 6.04
N ILE A 41 2.63 15.29 5.58
CA ILE A 41 2.32 15.36 4.15
C ILE A 41 3.34 16.24 3.41
N GLU A 42 3.57 17.45 3.90
CA GLU A 42 4.31 18.46 3.14
C GLU A 42 5.83 18.29 3.23
N ASN A 43 6.35 17.76 4.34
CA ASN A 43 7.78 17.68 4.61
C ASN A 43 8.36 16.27 4.50
N GLU A 44 7.53 15.23 4.44
CA GLU A 44 8.01 13.84 4.34
C GLU A 44 7.40 13.16 3.11
N ILE A 45 6.08 12.94 3.09
CA ILE A 45 5.40 12.23 1.99
C ILE A 45 5.67 12.90 0.63
N ALA A 46 5.58 14.23 0.57
CA ALA A 46 5.81 14.99 -0.67
C ALA A 46 7.21 14.74 -1.26
N ASN A 47 8.21 14.50 -0.42
CA ASN A 47 9.58 14.30 -0.87
C ASN A 47 9.80 12.91 -1.49
N TYR A 48 8.99 11.93 -1.11
CA TYR A 48 9.11 10.57 -1.64
C TYR A 48 8.28 10.32 -2.90
N LEU A 49 7.18 11.07 -3.08
CA LEU A 49 6.36 10.99 -4.27
C LEU A 49 7.12 11.37 -5.53
N GLN A 50 6.90 10.61 -6.61
CA GLN A 50 7.59 10.75 -7.88
C GLN A 50 6.61 11.15 -8.99
N ASP A 51 7.11 11.82 -10.03
CA ASP A 51 6.45 11.84 -11.33
C ASP A 51 6.77 10.58 -12.15
N ALA A 52 6.18 10.48 -13.34
CA ALA A 52 6.33 9.31 -14.21
C ALA A 52 7.78 9.05 -14.64
N ASP A 53 8.54 10.11 -14.91
CA ASP A 53 9.91 10.01 -15.40
C ASP A 53 10.85 9.61 -14.27
N GLN A 54 10.67 10.20 -13.09
CA GLN A 54 11.39 9.83 -11.87
C GLN A 54 11.14 8.36 -11.51
N ALA A 55 9.88 7.91 -11.55
CA ALA A 55 9.53 6.52 -11.26
C ALA A 55 10.09 5.55 -12.31
N ARG A 56 10.09 5.93 -13.58
CA ARG A 56 10.72 5.15 -14.65
C ARG A 56 12.22 4.99 -14.42
N LEU A 57 12.93 6.08 -14.10
CA LEU A 57 14.36 6.03 -13.83
C LEU A 57 14.68 5.14 -12.63
N LEU A 58 13.91 5.23 -11.55
CA LEU A 58 14.06 4.35 -10.40
C LEU A 58 13.83 2.88 -10.76
N PHE A 59 12.76 2.59 -11.52
CA PHE A 59 12.49 1.24 -12.00
C PHE A 59 13.64 0.70 -12.85
N GLU A 60 14.18 1.50 -13.77
CA GLU A 60 15.32 1.12 -14.62
C GLU A 60 16.57 0.82 -13.78
N GLU A 61 16.86 1.64 -12.77
CA GLU A 61 17.96 1.42 -11.82
C GLU A 61 17.78 0.11 -11.04
N VAL A 62 16.60 -0.11 -10.46
CA VAL A 62 16.28 -1.32 -9.69
C VAL A 62 16.34 -2.56 -10.58
N ALA A 63 15.77 -2.50 -11.78
CA ALA A 63 15.81 -3.61 -12.73
C ALA A 63 17.25 -3.93 -13.15
N ALA A 64 18.09 -2.93 -13.42
CA ALA A 64 19.49 -3.14 -13.78
C ALA A 64 20.30 -3.74 -12.63
N ARG A 65 19.99 -3.37 -11.39
CA ARG A 65 20.74 -3.80 -10.20
C ARG A 65 20.33 -5.18 -9.67
N TYR A 66 19.03 -5.49 -9.68
CA TYR A 66 18.48 -6.63 -8.97
C TYR A 66 17.95 -7.73 -9.89
N THR A 67 18.16 -7.64 -11.21
CA THR A 67 17.68 -8.65 -12.16
C THR A 67 18.76 -9.03 -13.17
N SER A 68 18.67 -10.24 -13.74
CA SER A 68 19.58 -10.72 -14.80
C SER A 68 18.99 -10.63 -16.21
N GLY A 69 17.75 -10.15 -16.33
CA GLY A 69 17.00 -10.09 -17.58
C GLY A 69 15.51 -10.33 -17.37
N TYR A 70 14.75 -10.33 -18.47
CA TYR A 70 13.31 -10.59 -18.43
C TYR A 70 12.83 -11.34 -19.66
N THR A 71 11.64 -11.94 -19.53
CA THR A 71 10.88 -12.51 -20.65
C THR A 71 9.58 -11.74 -20.83
N SER A 72 9.32 -11.27 -22.05
CA SER A 72 8.07 -10.60 -22.40
C SER A 72 6.89 -11.58 -22.42
N GLN A 73 5.77 -11.15 -21.85
CA GLN A 73 4.49 -11.86 -21.92
C GLN A 73 3.59 -11.15 -22.93
N ILE A 74 3.21 -11.86 -23.99
CA ILE A 74 2.41 -11.31 -25.08
C ILE A 74 1.00 -11.89 -25.02
N LYS A 75 -0.01 -11.01 -25.05
CA LYS A 75 -1.42 -11.41 -25.18
C LYS A 75 -2.05 -10.62 -26.33
N HIS A 76 -2.74 -11.31 -27.23
CA HIS A 76 -3.39 -10.72 -28.40
C HIS A 76 -2.46 -9.80 -29.23
N GLY A 77 -1.19 -10.20 -29.40
CA GLY A 77 -0.22 -9.46 -30.19
C GLY A 77 0.38 -8.22 -29.52
N SER A 78 0.12 -7.99 -28.24
CA SER A 78 0.73 -6.90 -27.46
C SER A 78 1.41 -7.43 -26.20
N GLU A 79 2.58 -6.92 -25.86
CA GLU A 79 3.28 -7.23 -24.60
C GLU A 79 2.47 -6.69 -23.42
N THR A 80 1.92 -7.55 -22.58
CA THR A 80 1.08 -7.17 -21.42
C THR A 80 1.84 -7.06 -20.11
N SER A 81 2.97 -7.74 -20.00
CA SER A 81 3.84 -7.73 -18.83
C SER A 81 5.22 -8.28 -19.19
N ARG A 82 6.17 -8.12 -18.27
CA ARG A 82 7.48 -8.79 -18.30
C ARG A 82 7.63 -9.65 -17.06
N ILE A 83 8.27 -10.79 -17.19
CA ILE A 83 8.71 -11.61 -16.05
C ILE A 83 10.21 -11.39 -15.90
N TYR A 84 10.62 -10.74 -14.82
CA TYR A 84 12.01 -10.47 -14.51
C TYR A 84 12.63 -11.63 -13.73
N ASN A 85 13.85 -12.03 -14.10
CA ASN A 85 14.65 -12.99 -13.35
C ASN A 85 15.38 -12.22 -12.23
N VAL A 86 14.86 -12.30 -11.01
CA VAL A 86 15.39 -11.56 -9.86
C VAL A 86 16.62 -12.25 -9.28
N ILE A 87 17.69 -11.50 -9.06
CA ILE A 87 18.93 -11.98 -8.43
C ILE A 87 18.60 -12.30 -6.97
N GLU A 88 18.97 -13.49 -6.49
CA GLU A 88 18.68 -13.96 -5.12
C GLU A 88 17.17 -13.96 -4.77
N GLY A 89 16.29 -13.93 -5.77
CA GLY A 89 14.84 -13.95 -5.58
C GLY A 89 14.16 -14.95 -6.51
N VAL A 90 12.83 -14.93 -6.49
CA VAL A 90 12.00 -15.67 -7.44
C VAL A 90 11.62 -14.80 -8.64
N PRO A 91 11.39 -15.37 -9.84
CA PRO A 91 10.94 -14.58 -10.98
C PRO A 91 9.63 -13.85 -10.68
N THR A 92 9.54 -12.56 -11.05
CA THR A 92 8.40 -11.72 -10.69
C THR A 92 7.85 -10.92 -11.87
N ILE A 93 6.57 -10.54 -11.77
CA ILE A 93 5.85 -9.84 -12.83
C ILE A 93 6.00 -8.32 -12.71
N ALA A 94 6.34 -7.69 -13.83
CA ALA A 94 6.22 -6.26 -14.07
C ALA A 94 5.08 -6.03 -15.06
N PRO A 95 3.85 -5.73 -14.60
CA PRO A 95 2.71 -5.51 -15.48
C PRO A 95 2.84 -4.19 -16.23
N PHE A 96 2.24 -4.10 -17.42
CA PHE A 96 2.00 -2.80 -18.04
C PHE A 96 0.82 -2.10 -17.36
N ASN A 97 0.92 -0.77 -17.26
CA ASN A 97 -0.14 0.08 -16.76
C ASN A 97 -1.39 0.02 -17.67
N LYS A 98 -2.52 0.50 -17.15
CA LYS A 98 -3.83 0.47 -17.86
C LYS A 98 -3.99 1.57 -18.93
N GLN A 99 -2.93 2.32 -19.24
CA GLN A 99 -2.98 3.41 -20.22
C GLN A 99 -2.81 2.90 -21.66
N LYS A 100 -3.00 3.80 -22.63
CA LYS A 100 -2.90 3.52 -24.07
C LYS A 100 -1.92 4.48 -24.74
N GLY A 101 -1.46 4.13 -25.94
CA GLY A 101 -0.59 4.97 -26.76
C GLY A 101 0.75 5.26 -26.08
N ASN A 102 1.20 6.50 -26.16
CA ASN A 102 2.49 6.95 -25.61
C ASN A 102 2.57 6.94 -24.07
N LYS A 103 1.44 6.78 -23.37
CA LYS A 103 1.37 6.66 -21.91
C LYS A 103 1.41 5.20 -21.43
N ARG A 104 1.28 4.25 -22.37
CA ARG A 104 1.30 2.83 -22.07
C ARG A 104 2.74 2.40 -21.81
N ASP A 105 3.01 2.01 -20.59
CA ASP A 105 4.34 1.59 -20.14
C ASP A 105 4.22 0.58 -19.00
N ILE A 106 5.33 0.11 -18.45
CA ILE A 106 5.39 -0.65 -17.20
C ILE A 106 4.73 0.15 -16.08
N ASP A 107 4.01 -0.53 -15.20
CA ASP A 107 3.55 0.03 -13.93
C ASP A 107 4.74 0.12 -12.97
N PHE A 108 5.44 1.25 -12.99
CA PHE A 108 6.75 1.38 -12.36
C PHE A 108 6.74 1.13 -10.85
N LEU A 109 5.76 1.64 -10.11
CA LEU A 109 5.66 1.40 -8.67
C LEU A 109 5.47 -0.09 -8.37
N THR A 110 4.54 -0.74 -9.07
CA THR A 110 4.25 -2.17 -8.91
C THR A 110 5.47 -3.01 -9.26
N ALA A 111 6.10 -2.74 -10.42
CA ALA A 111 7.24 -3.50 -10.91
C ALA A 111 8.48 -3.34 -10.03
N THR A 112 8.77 -2.11 -9.59
CA THR A 112 9.89 -1.82 -8.67
C THR A 112 9.69 -2.57 -7.36
N SER A 113 8.48 -2.49 -6.78
CA SER A 113 8.16 -3.14 -5.51
C SER A 113 8.24 -4.67 -5.63
N ASN A 114 7.69 -5.24 -6.70
CA ASN A 114 7.74 -6.68 -6.96
C ASN A 114 9.16 -7.23 -7.09
N ILE A 115 10.07 -6.48 -7.73
CA ILE A 115 11.49 -6.86 -7.82
C ILE A 115 12.16 -6.81 -6.45
N LEU A 116 11.97 -5.72 -5.70
CA LEU A 116 12.58 -5.55 -4.39
C LEU A 116 12.05 -6.59 -3.38
N ILE A 117 10.73 -6.79 -3.31
CA ILE A 117 10.12 -7.81 -2.43
C ILE A 117 10.72 -9.18 -2.75
N SER A 118 10.76 -9.55 -4.04
CA SER A 118 11.32 -10.84 -4.45
C SER A 118 12.78 -11.02 -4.05
N HIS A 119 13.60 -9.99 -4.24
CA HIS A 119 15.02 -10.02 -3.88
C HIS A 119 15.21 -10.19 -2.36
N TYR A 120 14.52 -9.37 -1.56
CA TYR A 120 14.67 -9.41 -0.09
C TYR A 120 14.02 -10.64 0.56
N LEU A 121 13.10 -11.30 -0.15
CA LEU A 121 12.57 -12.61 0.25
C LEU A 121 13.58 -13.75 0.07
N GLN A 122 14.72 -13.53 -0.57
CA GLN A 122 15.83 -14.48 -0.64
C GLN A 122 15.44 -15.87 -1.16
N GLY A 123 14.49 -15.92 -2.10
CA GLY A 123 13.98 -17.15 -2.70
C GLY A 123 12.69 -17.70 -2.06
N ASP A 124 12.20 -17.09 -0.98
CA ASP A 124 10.89 -17.44 -0.41
C ASP A 124 9.77 -17.09 -1.42
N SER A 125 8.80 -18.00 -1.58
CA SER A 125 7.71 -17.83 -2.54
C SER A 125 6.69 -16.80 -2.05
N PHE A 126 6.20 -15.97 -2.96
CA PHE A 126 5.12 -15.02 -2.70
C PHE A 126 4.16 -14.86 -3.88
N ASP A 127 2.96 -14.35 -3.65
CA ASP A 127 2.00 -14.04 -4.71
C ASP A 127 2.13 -12.56 -5.13
N ALA A 128 2.85 -12.27 -6.22
CA ALA A 128 3.06 -10.91 -6.75
C ALA A 128 1.88 -10.34 -7.58
N ASP A 129 0.92 -11.18 -7.96
CA ASP A 129 -0.38 -10.86 -8.55
C ASP A 129 -1.32 -12.07 -8.30
N PRO A 130 -1.90 -12.19 -7.10
CA PRO A 130 -2.56 -13.42 -6.66
C PRO A 130 -3.81 -13.77 -7.47
N ARG A 131 -4.54 -12.76 -7.97
CA ARG A 131 -5.84 -12.89 -8.68
C ARG A 131 -6.92 -13.71 -7.97
N LYS A 132 -6.79 -13.90 -6.66
CA LYS A 132 -7.67 -14.66 -5.77
C LYS A 132 -7.96 -13.84 -4.51
N LEU A 133 -9.05 -14.18 -3.81
CA LEU A 133 -9.39 -13.54 -2.54
C LEU A 133 -8.45 -14.07 -1.44
N PRO A 134 -8.02 -13.22 -0.49
CA PRO A 134 -7.46 -13.68 0.76
C PRO A 134 -8.46 -14.55 1.52
N VAL A 135 -8.05 -15.75 1.89
CA VAL A 135 -8.84 -16.72 2.64
C VAL A 135 -8.07 -17.21 3.86
N PHE A 136 -8.79 -17.41 4.94
CA PHE A 136 -8.26 -17.88 6.21
C PHE A 136 -8.84 -19.24 6.49
N THR A 137 -7.98 -20.21 6.80
CA THR A 137 -8.36 -21.61 6.93
C THR A 137 -7.78 -22.22 8.18
N ASP A 138 -8.58 -23.03 8.87
CA ASP A 138 -8.14 -23.98 9.88
C ASP A 138 -8.18 -25.40 9.25
N GLY A 139 -7.00 -25.92 8.91
CA GLY A 139 -6.86 -27.11 8.09
C GLY A 139 -7.55 -26.95 6.73
N THR A 140 -8.63 -27.71 6.50
CA THR A 140 -9.41 -27.68 5.25
C THR A 140 -10.63 -26.78 5.29
N THR A 141 -10.92 -26.15 6.43
CA THR A 141 -12.14 -25.36 6.63
C THR A 141 -11.83 -23.87 6.51
N ILE A 142 -12.58 -23.15 5.68
CA ILE A 142 -12.49 -21.69 5.60
C ILE A 142 -13.18 -21.08 6.83
N THR A 143 -12.44 -20.28 7.58
CA THR A 143 -12.91 -19.60 8.80
C THR A 143 -13.21 -18.12 8.55
N SER A 144 -12.53 -17.49 7.59
CA SER A 144 -12.79 -16.11 7.15
C SER A 144 -12.30 -15.89 5.72
N SER A 145 -12.73 -14.79 5.11
CA SER A 145 -12.28 -14.33 3.79
C SER A 145 -12.40 -12.81 3.71
N MET A 146 -11.56 -12.19 2.90
CA MET A 146 -11.76 -10.80 2.46
C MET A 146 -12.63 -10.79 1.19
N SER A 147 -13.33 -9.69 0.93
CA SER A 147 -14.26 -9.58 -0.21
C SER A 147 -13.58 -9.18 -1.52
N ARG A 148 -12.31 -8.77 -1.44
CA ARG A 148 -11.55 -8.25 -2.57
C ARG A 148 -10.25 -9.01 -2.81
N ARG A 149 -9.80 -8.96 -4.06
CA ARG A 149 -8.46 -9.42 -4.45
C ARG A 149 -7.47 -8.36 -4.03
N MET A 150 -6.29 -8.82 -3.62
CA MET A 150 -5.16 -7.96 -3.30
C MET A 150 -4.19 -7.91 -4.47
N ASP A 151 -3.45 -6.80 -4.58
CA ASP A 151 -2.37 -6.67 -5.56
C ASP A 151 -1.19 -7.61 -5.24
N GLY A 152 -0.96 -7.94 -3.97
CA GLY A 152 -0.04 -9.01 -3.58
C GLY A 152 -0.22 -9.55 -2.17
N ALA A 153 0.45 -10.69 -1.92
CA ALA A 153 0.38 -11.40 -0.64
C ALA A 153 1.67 -12.16 -0.33
N TYR A 154 2.01 -12.22 0.96
CA TYR A 154 3.09 -13.05 1.49
C TYR A 154 2.60 -13.96 2.61
N PRO A 155 2.94 -15.27 2.61
CA PRO A 155 3.57 -16.00 1.49
C PRO A 155 2.56 -16.29 0.36
N ARG A 156 1.26 -16.21 0.63
CA ARG A 156 0.18 -16.47 -0.33
C ARG A 156 -1.14 -15.93 0.19
N CYS A 157 -2.17 -15.85 -0.65
CA CYS A 157 -3.52 -15.42 -0.21
C CYS A 157 -4.25 -16.40 0.74
N THR A 158 -3.74 -17.61 0.97
CA THR A 158 -4.30 -18.52 1.97
C THR A 158 -3.47 -18.43 3.24
N ASN A 159 -4.10 -18.01 4.35
CA ASN A 159 -3.41 -17.66 5.60
C ASN A 159 -2.23 -16.70 5.39
N PRO A 160 -2.46 -15.51 4.78
CA PRO A 160 -1.40 -14.54 4.55
C PRO A 160 -0.83 -14.01 5.87
N ILE A 161 0.46 -13.71 5.87
CA ILE A 161 1.14 -12.91 6.89
C ILE A 161 1.08 -11.43 6.51
N ALA A 162 1.22 -11.12 5.22
CA ALA A 162 1.12 -9.76 4.71
C ALA A 162 0.28 -9.69 3.43
N LEU A 163 -0.39 -8.56 3.25
CA LEU A 163 -1.15 -8.18 2.06
C LEU A 163 -0.83 -6.74 1.69
N TRP A 164 -0.86 -6.40 0.41
CA TRP A 164 -0.64 -5.03 -0.03
C TRP A 164 -1.46 -4.63 -1.26
N GLU A 165 -1.63 -3.32 -1.40
CA GLU A 165 -2.31 -2.66 -2.52
C GLU A 165 -1.43 -1.54 -3.10
N PHE A 166 -1.42 -1.42 -4.42
CA PHE A 166 -0.77 -0.32 -5.13
C PHE A 166 -1.82 0.71 -5.58
N LYS A 167 -1.51 2.00 -5.39
CA LYS A 167 -2.31 3.13 -5.85
C LYS A 167 -1.41 4.17 -6.52
N CYS A 168 -1.18 3.95 -7.81
CA CYS A 168 -0.35 4.80 -8.65
C CYS A 168 -1.15 5.45 -9.79
N TYR A 169 -0.89 6.74 -10.07
CA TYR A 169 -1.71 7.56 -10.96
C TYR A 169 -0.95 8.48 -11.94
N TYR A 170 0.30 8.16 -12.33
CA TYR A 170 1.21 9.07 -13.08
C TYR A 170 0.60 9.86 -14.25
N TYR A 171 -0.31 9.25 -15.01
CA TYR A 171 -0.87 9.85 -16.23
C TYR A 171 -2.33 10.32 -16.10
N THR A 172 -2.86 10.32 -14.88
CA THR A 172 -4.25 10.69 -14.62
C THR A 172 -4.42 12.20 -14.69
N THR A 173 -5.24 12.66 -15.63
CA THR A 173 -5.58 14.09 -15.80
C THR A 173 -6.92 14.47 -15.16
N THR A 174 -7.72 13.49 -14.77
CA THR A 174 -9.02 13.69 -14.12
C THR A 174 -8.93 13.33 -12.64
N PHE A 175 -9.06 14.33 -11.79
CA PHE A 175 -9.28 14.12 -10.37
C PHE A 175 -10.71 13.63 -10.12
N GLY A 176 -10.90 12.60 -9.29
CA GLY A 176 -12.25 12.07 -9.03
C GLY A 176 -12.28 10.72 -8.34
N SER A 177 -13.34 9.96 -8.62
CA SER A 177 -13.75 8.73 -7.90
C SER A 177 -12.60 7.76 -7.61
N LYS A 178 -11.63 7.61 -8.52
CA LYS A 178 -10.52 6.66 -8.35
C LYS A 178 -9.66 6.90 -7.09
N ILE A 179 -9.49 8.16 -6.68
CA ILE A 179 -8.65 8.50 -5.53
C ILE A 179 -9.45 8.36 -4.23
N SER A 180 -10.74 8.70 -4.25
CA SER A 180 -11.64 8.36 -3.14
C SER A 180 -11.82 6.85 -2.99
N ASP A 181 -11.83 6.11 -4.10
CA ASP A 181 -11.93 4.65 -4.11
C ASP A 181 -10.70 4.04 -3.42
N ALA A 182 -9.51 4.63 -3.56
CA ALA A 182 -8.32 4.19 -2.84
C ALA A 182 -8.49 4.27 -1.32
N VAL A 183 -9.06 5.37 -0.82
CA VAL A 183 -9.33 5.56 0.61
C VAL A 183 -10.41 4.59 1.08
N TYR A 184 -11.51 4.47 0.33
CA TYR A 184 -12.61 3.59 0.68
C TYR A 184 -12.20 2.11 0.69
N ILE A 185 -11.43 1.66 -0.31
CA ILE A 185 -10.95 0.28 -0.40
C ILE A 185 -9.99 -0.01 0.75
N ALA A 186 -9.02 0.87 1.03
CA ALA A 186 -8.10 0.68 2.15
C ALA A 186 -8.82 0.63 3.51
N ASP A 187 -9.89 1.42 3.68
CA ASP A 187 -10.76 1.34 4.86
C ASP A 187 -11.47 -0.02 4.97
N LEU A 188 -12.08 -0.48 3.87
CA LEU A 188 -12.76 -1.78 3.80
C LEU A 188 -11.79 -2.93 4.11
N ASP A 189 -10.61 -2.92 3.49
CA ASP A 189 -9.59 -3.95 3.69
C ASP A 189 -9.15 -3.97 5.17
N GLY A 190 -8.97 -2.80 5.79
CA GLY A 190 -8.68 -2.68 7.21
C GLY A 190 -9.80 -3.22 8.10
N TYR A 191 -11.06 -2.92 7.79
CA TYR A 191 -12.23 -3.45 8.50
C TYR A 191 -12.33 -4.98 8.40
N GLU A 192 -12.17 -5.55 7.21
CA GLU A 192 -12.25 -7.00 6.98
C GLU A 192 -11.09 -7.74 7.66
N ARG A 193 -9.91 -7.13 7.69
CA ARG A 193 -8.76 -7.62 8.43
C ARG A 193 -9.00 -7.66 9.93
N TYR A 194 -9.57 -6.61 10.51
CA TYR A 194 -9.95 -6.61 11.93
C TYR A 194 -11.01 -7.67 12.24
N SER A 195 -12.02 -7.80 11.38
CA SER A 195 -13.08 -8.79 11.51
C SER A 195 -12.51 -10.22 11.44
N THR A 196 -11.57 -10.46 10.52
CA THR A 196 -10.84 -11.73 10.41
C THR A 196 -10.01 -12.02 11.64
N LYS A 197 -9.26 -11.04 12.15
CA LYS A 197 -8.48 -11.21 13.39
C LYS A 197 -9.38 -11.56 14.58
N ALA A 198 -10.54 -10.92 14.69
CA ALA A 198 -11.51 -11.24 15.73
C ALA A 198 -12.09 -12.65 15.59
N ALA A 199 -12.31 -13.13 14.36
CA ALA A 199 -12.87 -14.44 14.09
C ALA A 199 -11.85 -15.60 14.20
N THR A 200 -10.59 -15.36 13.86
CA THR A 200 -9.58 -16.41 13.65
C THR A 200 -8.39 -16.32 14.62
N GLY A 201 -8.18 -15.16 15.26
CA GLY A 201 -6.96 -14.86 16.01
C GLY A 201 -5.75 -14.51 15.13
N SER A 202 -5.80 -14.80 13.83
CA SER A 202 -4.71 -14.51 12.90
C SER A 202 -4.61 -13.02 12.61
N SER A 203 -3.42 -12.46 12.76
CA SER A 203 -3.11 -11.09 12.36
C SER A 203 -2.44 -11.08 11.00
N VAL A 204 -2.77 -10.09 10.18
CA VAL A 204 -2.19 -9.89 8.85
C VAL A 204 -1.70 -8.47 8.75
N HIS A 205 -0.47 -8.28 8.29
CA HIS A 205 0.09 -6.97 7.99
C HIS A 205 -0.55 -6.42 6.71
N LEU A 206 -1.05 -5.18 6.75
CA LEU A 206 -1.67 -4.55 5.57
C LEU A 206 -0.92 -3.27 5.19
N SER A 207 -0.26 -3.30 4.04
CA SER A 207 0.53 -2.19 3.52
C SER A 207 -0.17 -1.51 2.33
N LEU A 208 -0.15 -0.19 2.29
CA LEU A 208 -0.61 0.61 1.16
C LEU A 208 0.57 1.30 0.48
N PHE A 209 0.75 1.05 -0.81
CA PHE A 209 1.77 1.70 -1.62
C PHE A 209 1.12 2.79 -2.48
N ILE A 210 1.65 4.00 -2.44
CA ILE A 210 1.14 5.12 -3.24
C ILE A 210 2.25 5.81 -4.03
N ASP A 211 1.91 6.30 -5.23
CA ASP A 211 2.80 7.20 -5.97
C ASP A 211 2.02 8.06 -6.99
N ALA A 212 2.71 9.01 -7.62
CA ALA A 212 2.26 10.09 -8.50
C ALA A 212 2.10 11.44 -7.77
N TYR A 213 3.20 12.21 -7.73
CA TYR A 213 3.29 13.51 -7.07
C TYR A 213 2.14 14.46 -7.44
N SER A 214 1.89 14.69 -8.73
CA SER A 214 0.83 15.63 -9.15
C SER A 214 -0.54 15.19 -8.64
N THR A 215 -0.84 13.88 -8.72
CA THR A 215 -2.13 13.36 -8.27
C THR A 215 -2.34 13.57 -6.78
N TRP A 216 -1.37 13.18 -5.95
CA TRP A 216 -1.52 13.22 -4.49
C TRP A 216 -1.28 14.61 -3.90
N MET A 217 -0.30 15.35 -4.39
CA MET A 217 0.07 16.66 -3.82
C MET A 217 -0.66 17.83 -4.44
N GLN A 218 -0.97 17.84 -5.74
CA GLN A 218 -1.62 19.00 -6.35
C GLN A 218 -3.14 18.89 -6.29
N GLN A 219 -3.66 17.68 -6.45
CA GLN A 219 -5.09 17.43 -6.55
C GLN A 219 -5.61 16.74 -5.27
N GLY A 220 -4.83 15.79 -4.73
CA GLY A 220 -5.24 14.77 -3.75
C GLY A 220 -4.99 15.03 -2.27
N LYS A 221 -4.58 16.24 -1.87
CA LYS A 221 -4.11 16.47 -0.48
C LYS A 221 -5.14 16.08 0.59
N SER A 222 -6.44 16.29 0.32
CA SER A 222 -7.51 15.89 1.23
C SER A 222 -7.63 14.37 1.41
N TYR A 223 -7.28 13.59 0.39
CA TYR A 223 -7.27 12.13 0.46
C TYR A 223 -6.00 11.60 1.14
N LEU A 224 -4.85 12.27 0.97
CA LEU A 224 -3.67 11.98 1.80
C LEU A 224 -3.98 12.17 3.29
N CYS A 225 -4.75 13.21 3.65
CA CYS A 225 -5.22 13.35 5.02
C CYS A 225 -5.99 12.13 5.49
N ARG A 226 -6.91 11.61 4.67
CA ARG A 226 -7.70 10.43 5.01
C ARG A 226 -6.83 9.18 5.13
N ILE A 227 -5.83 8.99 4.25
CA ILE A 227 -4.90 7.86 4.36
C ILE A 227 -4.11 7.93 5.67
N ILE A 228 -3.66 9.12 6.10
CA ILE A 228 -3.01 9.25 7.41
C ILE A 228 -3.99 8.98 8.55
N ASP A 229 -5.26 9.39 8.43
CA ASP A 229 -6.28 9.02 9.40
C ASP A 229 -6.51 7.49 9.43
N LEU A 230 -6.41 6.80 8.29
CA LEU A 230 -6.45 5.33 8.20
C LEU A 230 -5.25 4.68 8.90
N LEU A 231 -4.04 5.21 8.69
CA LEU A 231 -2.83 4.74 9.36
C LEU A 231 -2.93 4.95 10.88
N GLN A 232 -3.32 6.15 11.32
CA GLN A 232 -3.42 6.51 12.73
C GLN A 232 -4.41 5.63 13.50
N ARG A 233 -5.49 5.18 12.86
CA ARG A 233 -6.47 4.28 13.49
C ARG A 233 -6.16 2.79 13.32
N GLY A 234 -5.08 2.45 12.62
CA GLY A 234 -4.69 1.07 12.32
C GLY A 234 -5.54 0.37 11.26
N ALA A 235 -6.19 1.10 10.34
CA ALA A 235 -6.85 0.46 9.20
C ALA A 235 -5.84 -0.22 8.27
N ILE A 236 -4.75 0.50 8.02
CA ILE A 236 -3.53 0.02 7.36
C ILE A 236 -2.43 0.07 8.43
N ASP A 237 -1.49 -0.86 8.38
CA ASP A 237 -0.35 -0.84 9.29
C ASP A 237 0.77 0.04 8.76
N GLU A 238 0.84 0.20 7.43
CA GLU A 238 1.97 0.83 6.79
C GLU A 238 1.58 1.55 5.50
N LEU A 239 2.19 2.71 5.29
CA LEU A 239 2.07 3.51 4.08
C LEU A 239 3.46 3.68 3.47
N ILE A 240 3.64 3.22 2.24
CA ILE A 240 4.91 3.32 1.51
C ILE A 240 4.72 4.25 0.33
N VAL A 241 5.59 5.26 0.21
CA VAL A 241 5.41 6.36 -0.73
C VAL A 241 6.50 6.38 -1.80
N GLY A 242 6.14 6.21 -3.07
CA GLY A 242 7.04 6.41 -4.22
C GLY A 242 8.43 5.79 -4.03
N ARG A 243 9.48 6.62 -3.98
CA ARG A 243 10.88 6.15 -3.91
C ARG A 243 11.26 5.50 -2.57
N GLU A 244 10.44 5.67 -1.54
CA GLU A 244 10.63 5.05 -0.21
C GLU A 244 10.67 3.53 -0.28
N VAL A 245 10.11 2.92 -1.33
CA VAL A 245 10.18 1.47 -1.59
C VAL A 245 11.60 0.90 -1.50
N THR A 246 12.63 1.70 -1.82
CA THR A 246 14.04 1.29 -1.76
C THR A 246 14.58 1.09 -0.35
N THR A 247 13.96 1.71 0.66
CA THR A 247 14.35 1.62 2.06
C THR A 247 13.32 0.88 2.90
N ALA A 248 12.03 1.06 2.63
CA ALA A 248 10.95 0.41 3.40
C ALA A 248 10.85 -1.10 3.11
N ILE A 249 10.87 -1.53 1.85
CA ILE A 249 10.70 -2.95 1.50
C ILE A 249 11.71 -3.88 2.19
N PRO A 250 13.02 -3.57 2.26
CA PRO A 250 13.97 -4.39 3.01
C PRO A 250 13.53 -4.64 4.45
N GLU A 251 13.14 -3.59 5.18
CA GLU A 251 12.73 -3.66 6.58
C GLU A 251 11.41 -4.44 6.74
N MET A 252 10.42 -4.13 5.90
CA MET A 252 9.13 -4.83 5.88
C MET A 252 9.28 -6.34 5.68
N VAL A 253 10.09 -6.74 4.71
CA VAL A 253 10.29 -8.16 4.36
C VAL A 253 10.99 -8.90 5.49
N GLU A 254 11.94 -8.26 6.18
CA GLU A 254 12.59 -8.84 7.36
C GLU A 254 11.57 -9.17 8.46
N GLU A 255 10.63 -8.26 8.74
CA GLU A 255 9.56 -8.48 9.72
C GLU A 255 8.61 -9.62 9.32
N TRP A 256 8.27 -9.72 8.03
CA TRP A 256 7.40 -10.78 7.52
C TRP A 256 8.05 -12.15 7.68
N ARG A 257 9.33 -12.29 7.34
CA ARG A 257 10.09 -13.55 7.47
C ARG A 257 10.28 -13.96 8.93
N ALA A 258 10.51 -12.99 9.82
CA ALA A 258 10.55 -13.24 11.26
C ALA A 258 9.21 -13.79 11.78
N THR A 259 8.09 -13.23 11.31
CA THR A 259 6.74 -13.69 11.65
C THR A 259 6.46 -15.10 11.13
N GLU A 260 6.84 -15.42 9.89
CA GLU A 260 6.66 -16.76 9.32
C GLU A 260 7.45 -17.83 10.09
N THR A 261 8.69 -17.50 10.44
CA THR A 261 9.56 -18.39 11.22
C THR A 261 8.95 -18.68 12.60
N PHE A 262 8.40 -17.65 13.25
CA PHE A 262 7.73 -17.81 14.54
C PHE A 262 6.49 -18.71 14.41
N ASN A 263 5.62 -18.47 13.41
CA ASN A 263 4.41 -19.25 13.19
C ASN A 263 4.72 -20.72 12.87
N SER A 264 5.77 -20.98 12.09
CA SER A 264 6.19 -22.35 11.73
C SER A 264 6.66 -23.13 12.96
N LYS A 265 7.50 -22.51 13.82
CA LYS A 265 7.98 -23.14 15.05
C LYS A 265 6.87 -23.39 16.08
N ALA A 266 5.86 -22.53 16.13
CA ALA A 266 4.72 -22.71 17.03
C ALA A 266 3.90 -23.96 16.67
N ILE A 267 3.76 -24.27 15.39
CA ILE A 267 3.08 -25.49 14.92
C ILE A 267 3.87 -26.74 15.30
N ASP A 268 5.19 -26.72 15.12
CA ASP A 268 6.07 -27.86 15.46
C ASP A 268 6.10 -28.18 16.97
N PHE A 269 5.73 -27.23 17.84
CA PHE A 269 5.65 -27.45 19.29
C PHE A 269 4.32 -28.06 19.76
N ILE A 270 3.30 -28.06 18.91
CA ILE A 270 1.94 -28.54 19.21
C ILE A 270 1.70 -29.96 18.65
N LEU A 271 2.51 -30.38 17.67
CA LEU A 271 2.52 -31.73 17.09
C LEU A 271 3.54 -32.65 17.77
#